data_AF-A0A8T7FPF5-F1
#
_entry.id   AF-A0A8T7FPF5-F1
#
_cell.length_a   1.000
_cell.length_b   1.000
_cell.length_c   1.000
_cell.angle_alpha   90.00
_cell.angle_beta   90.00
_cell.angle_gamma   90.00
#
_symmetry.space_group_name_H-M   'P 1'
#
loop_
_entity.id
_entity.type
_entity.pdbx_description
1 polymer ?
#
loop_
_entity_poly.entity_id
_entity_poly.type
_entity_poly.pdbx_seq_one_letter_code
_entity_poly.pdbx_strand_id
1 'polypeptide(L)'
;MCLQSSSESTARSSFSFTGWSSSCSALLSSCKPAVRRGSTWRAHLRWLAAFGIAHGFYEWGDLFIPIQAEYLGAASMKMLYFVHKVLLAVSFACLLQFGVAVHPSSKRGIGFHWCTVAVFLFWAILVFGMFPGEFDDPEWRRNSNALARYLIGFPGSLLAAYGLRAHTYQRIKPLNVPMIVQMFQAAGISLGIYALVGGLIVPPVGFFPGNVLNVETFTGWVGIPPLIFRSLVGAVIAFTIIRALEIFDLETERRIEHLEQQQIINAEHERLARDLHDGAIQKVYTAGLLVESAEWIAQPESEVGKRLKRAVSVISDAILDLRRNLAELHAHTQVPGKPLALLLGEIARNPNYNSMVKVSVETDLPEGKAMSDRRTGHLLAIVNEAMANAVRHAKAQMVSIQAEDRGEAFHIQIQDDGIGLPSGFTDGYGLRNMRDRARLLNGKIEFNNNKGLLVTLEIPWKD
;
A
#
# COMPACT_ATOMS: atom_id res chain seq x y z
N MET A 1 -41.55 -25.98 -45.03
CA MET A 1 -40.26 -25.80 -45.75
C MET A 1 -40.33 -24.45 -46.45
N CYS A 2 -39.54 -23.44 -46.02
CA CYS A 2 -39.37 -22.13 -46.69
C CYS A 2 -40.65 -21.24 -46.79
N LEU A 3 -40.69 -19.90 -46.83
CA LEU A 3 -39.78 -18.72 -46.76
C LEU A 3 -40.63 -17.55 -46.14
N GLN A 4 -40.20 -16.30 -45.87
CA GLN A 4 -38.96 -15.68 -45.35
C GLN A 4 -39.23 -14.15 -45.22
N SER A 5 -38.65 -13.45 -44.23
CA SER A 5 -38.63 -11.97 -44.09
C SER A 5 -39.99 -11.31 -43.74
N SER A 6 -40.11 -10.04 -43.33
CA SER A 6 -39.13 -8.94 -43.07
C SER A 6 -39.82 -7.90 -42.15
N SER A 7 -39.14 -6.93 -41.48
CA SER A 7 -37.78 -6.78 -40.93
C SER A 7 -37.72 -5.36 -40.30
N GLU A 8 -36.99 -5.12 -39.19
CA GLU A 8 -37.09 -3.82 -38.49
C GLU A 8 -35.79 -3.24 -37.89
N SER A 9 -35.71 -1.91 -38.00
CA SER A 9 -34.63 -0.97 -37.71
C SER A 9 -33.87 -1.13 -36.36
N THR A 10 -32.54 -1.13 -36.41
CA THR A 10 -31.68 -0.93 -35.22
C THR A 10 -31.24 0.54 -35.10
N ALA A 11 -31.94 1.30 -34.24
CA ALA A 11 -31.53 2.66 -33.89
C ALA A 11 -30.33 2.65 -32.92
N ARG A 12 -29.15 3.14 -33.38
CA ARG A 12 -27.98 3.35 -32.52
C ARG A 12 -28.09 4.69 -31.78
N SER A 13 -28.33 4.68 -30.47
CA SER A 13 -28.07 5.83 -29.60
C SER A 13 -26.68 5.71 -28.97
N SER A 14 -25.76 6.61 -29.35
CA SER A 14 -24.39 6.61 -28.89
C SER A 14 -24.22 7.38 -27.57
N PHE A 15 -24.32 6.68 -26.43
CA PHE A 15 -23.86 7.22 -25.15
C PHE A 15 -22.35 6.97 -24.95
N SER A 16 -21.61 8.04 -24.65
CA SER A 16 -20.14 8.02 -24.57
C SER A 16 -19.63 7.47 -23.24
N PHE A 17 -19.18 6.21 -23.28
CA PHE A 17 -18.68 5.46 -22.10
C PHE A 17 -17.23 5.85 -21.71
N THR A 18 -16.97 7.15 -21.50
CA THR A 18 -15.60 7.70 -21.32
C THR A 18 -15.20 8.05 -19.89
N GLY A 19 -16.15 8.13 -18.95
CA GLY A 19 -15.86 8.55 -17.56
C GLY A 19 -15.26 7.50 -16.62
N TRP A 20 -15.40 6.20 -16.94
CA TRP A 20 -15.16 5.12 -15.96
C TRP A 20 -13.73 4.51 -15.97
N SER A 21 -12.95 4.73 -17.02
CA SER A 21 -11.61 4.11 -17.14
C SER A 21 -10.55 4.75 -16.22
N SER A 22 -10.69 6.05 -15.90
CA SER A 22 -9.71 6.79 -15.08
C SER A 22 -9.72 6.36 -13.61
N SER A 23 -10.89 6.28 -12.96
CA SER A 23 -11.04 5.90 -11.55
C SER A 23 -10.56 4.47 -11.29
N CYS A 24 -10.92 3.52 -12.16
CA CYS A 24 -10.43 2.14 -12.05
C CYS A 24 -8.90 2.07 -12.27
N SER A 25 -8.37 2.84 -13.23
CA SER A 25 -6.92 2.95 -13.44
C SER A 25 -6.18 3.57 -12.24
N ALA A 26 -6.80 4.50 -11.50
CA ALA A 26 -6.24 5.16 -10.32
C ALA A 26 -6.25 4.27 -9.06
N LEU A 27 -7.29 3.45 -8.86
CA LEU A 27 -7.29 2.44 -7.80
C LEU A 27 -6.27 1.33 -8.09
N LEU A 28 -6.21 0.87 -9.36
CA LEU A 28 -5.14 -0.02 -9.82
C LEU A 28 -3.74 0.62 -9.72
N SER A 29 -3.61 1.96 -9.85
CA SER A 29 -2.32 2.65 -9.69
C SER A 29 -1.87 2.72 -8.23
N SER A 30 -2.81 2.76 -7.28
CA SER A 30 -2.54 2.77 -5.84
C SER A 30 -2.18 1.38 -5.29
N CYS A 31 -2.72 0.30 -5.87
CA CYS A 31 -2.32 -1.07 -5.52
C CYS A 31 -0.99 -1.51 -6.19
N LYS A 32 -0.72 -1.06 -7.43
CA LYS A 32 0.55 -1.31 -8.17
C LYS A 32 1.84 -1.12 -7.33
N PRO A 33 2.05 -0.08 -6.50
CA PRO A 33 3.28 0.07 -5.72
C PRO A 33 3.41 -0.92 -4.55
N ALA A 34 2.34 -1.56 -4.07
CA ALA A 34 2.43 -2.66 -3.11
C ALA A 34 2.87 -3.95 -3.84
N VAL A 35 2.15 -4.31 -4.90
CA VAL A 35 2.45 -5.50 -5.73
C VAL A 35 3.87 -5.42 -6.34
N ARG A 36 4.29 -4.26 -6.84
CA ARG A 36 5.67 -4.02 -7.31
C ARG A 36 6.74 -4.06 -6.21
N ARG A 37 6.39 -3.74 -4.96
CA ARG A 37 7.30 -3.91 -3.81
C ARG A 37 7.48 -5.39 -3.45
N GLY A 38 6.40 -6.18 -3.50
CA GLY A 38 6.46 -7.63 -3.37
C GLY A 38 7.30 -8.28 -4.47
N SER A 39 7.04 -7.95 -5.75
CA SER A 39 7.76 -8.57 -6.87
C SER A 39 9.25 -8.21 -6.92
N THR A 40 9.64 -6.98 -6.58
CA THR A 40 11.06 -6.60 -6.50
C THR A 40 11.79 -7.34 -5.38
N TRP A 41 11.18 -7.50 -4.19
CA TRP A 41 11.76 -8.29 -3.11
C TRP A 41 11.92 -9.79 -3.47
N ARG A 42 10.88 -10.42 -4.04
CA ARG A 42 10.98 -11.82 -4.54
C ARG A 42 12.07 -11.95 -5.62
N ALA A 43 12.24 -10.94 -6.48
CA ALA A 43 13.30 -10.89 -7.51
C ALA A 43 14.72 -10.62 -6.97
N HIS A 44 14.88 -10.28 -5.68
CA HIS A 44 16.17 -10.28 -5.00
C HIS A 44 16.46 -11.64 -4.35
N LEU A 45 15.47 -12.24 -3.68
CA LEU A 45 15.60 -13.53 -2.99
C LEU A 45 16.04 -14.70 -3.88
N ARG A 46 15.72 -14.69 -5.17
CA ARG A 46 16.24 -15.69 -6.13
C ARG A 46 17.77 -15.84 -6.10
N TRP A 47 18.52 -14.78 -5.79
CA TRP A 47 19.97 -14.83 -5.68
C TRP A 47 20.43 -15.51 -4.38
N LEU A 48 19.71 -15.33 -3.27
CA LEU A 48 19.97 -16.03 -2.02
C LEU A 48 19.62 -17.52 -2.12
N ALA A 49 18.52 -17.85 -2.82
CA ALA A 49 18.15 -19.23 -3.14
C ALA A 49 19.16 -19.90 -4.07
N ALA A 50 19.61 -19.21 -5.13
CA ALA A 50 20.67 -19.70 -6.01
C ALA A 50 22.00 -19.93 -5.27
N PHE A 51 22.38 -19.04 -4.35
CA PHE A 51 23.50 -19.27 -3.43
C PHE A 51 23.28 -20.54 -2.60
N GLY A 52 22.14 -20.68 -1.91
CA GLY A 52 21.87 -21.84 -1.06
C GLY A 52 21.93 -23.17 -1.80
N ILE A 53 21.37 -23.24 -3.02
CA ILE A 53 21.41 -24.43 -3.87
C ILE A 53 22.85 -24.71 -4.36
N ALA A 54 23.51 -23.73 -4.96
CA ALA A 54 24.86 -23.91 -5.51
C ALA A 54 25.90 -24.22 -4.42
N HIS A 55 25.78 -23.60 -3.26
CA HIS A 55 26.65 -23.85 -2.11
C HIS A 55 26.37 -25.19 -1.45
N GLY A 56 25.10 -25.64 -1.42
CA GLY A 56 24.74 -26.99 -0.99
C GLY A 56 25.38 -28.07 -1.87
N PHE A 57 25.29 -27.93 -3.19
CA PHE A 57 25.99 -28.84 -4.11
C PHE A 57 27.53 -28.76 -3.97
N TYR A 58 28.10 -27.59 -3.67
CA TYR A 58 29.53 -27.46 -3.37
C TYR A 58 29.90 -28.26 -2.12
N GLU A 59 29.26 -28.05 -0.97
CA GLU A 59 29.62 -28.77 0.27
C GLU A 59 29.43 -30.30 0.13
N TRP A 60 28.47 -30.76 -0.69
CA TRP A 60 28.35 -32.17 -1.08
C TRP A 60 29.51 -32.67 -1.96
N GLY A 61 30.04 -31.82 -2.85
CA GLY A 61 31.17 -32.16 -3.73
C GLY A 61 32.46 -32.45 -2.98
N ASP A 62 32.71 -31.77 -1.85
CA ASP A 62 33.88 -32.02 -0.99
C ASP A 62 33.85 -33.43 -0.34
N LEU A 63 32.67 -34.06 -0.20
CA LEU A 63 32.52 -35.46 0.23
C LEU A 63 32.47 -36.44 -0.96
N PHE A 64 31.70 -36.12 -2.00
CA PHE A 64 31.39 -37.07 -3.07
C PHE A 64 32.54 -37.26 -4.07
N ILE A 65 33.24 -36.19 -4.45
CA ILE A 65 34.27 -36.26 -5.51
C ILE A 65 35.44 -37.19 -5.12
N PRO A 66 35.99 -37.16 -3.89
CA PRO A 66 37.03 -38.11 -3.48
C PRO A 66 36.63 -39.57 -3.63
N ILE A 67 35.37 -39.93 -3.36
CA ILE A 67 34.86 -41.31 -3.46
C ILE A 67 34.84 -41.77 -4.94
N GLN A 68 34.65 -40.86 -5.89
CA GLN A 68 34.65 -41.21 -7.32
C GLN A 68 36.05 -41.49 -7.89
N ALA A 69 37.13 -41.22 -7.15
CA ALA A 69 38.50 -41.43 -7.61
C ALA A 69 38.85 -42.90 -7.89
N GLU A 70 38.15 -43.86 -7.28
CA GLU A 70 38.31 -45.30 -7.52
C GLU A 70 37.58 -45.78 -8.78
N TYR A 71 36.59 -45.01 -9.26
CA TYR A 71 35.67 -45.42 -10.33
C TYR A 71 35.83 -44.63 -11.64
N LEU A 72 36.44 -43.44 -11.60
CA LEU A 72 36.53 -42.53 -12.74
C LEU A 72 37.97 -42.29 -13.21
N GLY A 73 38.15 -42.22 -14.53
CA GLY A 73 39.44 -41.86 -15.14
C GLY A 73 39.89 -40.44 -14.81
N ALA A 74 41.22 -40.21 -14.84
CA ALA A 74 41.84 -38.95 -14.42
C ALA A 74 41.28 -37.69 -15.12
N ALA A 75 40.87 -37.79 -16.39
CA ALA A 75 40.24 -36.68 -17.12
C ALA A 75 38.87 -36.29 -16.51
N SER A 76 38.04 -37.28 -16.17
CA SER A 76 36.75 -37.07 -15.48
C SER A 76 36.95 -36.49 -14.08
N MET A 77 37.99 -36.93 -13.36
CA MET A 77 38.34 -36.39 -12.04
C MET A 77 38.82 -34.94 -12.09
N LYS A 78 39.70 -34.58 -13.04
CA LYS A 78 40.08 -33.17 -13.29
C LYS A 78 38.86 -32.31 -13.63
N MET A 79 37.92 -32.83 -14.44
CA MET A 79 36.68 -32.12 -14.78
C MET A 79 35.75 -31.93 -13.57
N LEU A 80 35.60 -32.94 -12.71
CA LEU A 80 34.84 -32.80 -11.45
C LEU A 80 35.44 -31.74 -10.52
N TYR A 81 36.76 -31.75 -10.32
CA TYR A 81 37.43 -30.73 -9.52
C TYR A 81 37.30 -29.32 -10.13
N PHE A 82 37.39 -29.18 -11.45
CA PHE A 82 37.15 -27.92 -12.15
C PHE A 82 35.71 -27.40 -11.89
N VAL A 83 34.70 -28.22 -12.17
CA VAL A 83 33.27 -27.87 -11.95
C VAL A 83 33.01 -27.48 -10.50
N HIS A 84 33.59 -28.21 -9.55
CA HIS A 84 33.50 -27.94 -8.11
C HIS A 84 34.07 -26.57 -7.70
N LYS A 85 35.21 -26.15 -8.26
CA LYS A 85 35.77 -24.81 -8.00
C LYS A 85 34.96 -23.69 -8.66
N VAL A 86 34.46 -23.91 -9.88
CA VAL A 86 33.54 -22.95 -10.53
C VAL A 86 32.25 -22.80 -9.71
N LEU A 87 31.68 -23.91 -9.22
CA LEU A 87 30.47 -23.93 -8.41
C LEU A 87 30.62 -23.14 -7.10
N LEU A 88 31.77 -23.25 -6.42
CA LEU A 88 32.08 -22.44 -5.24
C LEU A 88 32.01 -20.94 -5.54
N ALA A 89 32.73 -20.50 -6.57
CA ALA A 89 32.80 -19.09 -6.95
C ALA A 89 31.44 -18.56 -7.46
N VAL A 90 30.69 -19.36 -8.21
CA VAL A 90 29.32 -19.04 -8.63
C VAL A 90 28.39 -18.89 -7.43
N SER A 91 28.49 -19.77 -6.42
CA SER A 91 27.68 -19.66 -5.20
C SER A 91 27.93 -18.33 -4.47
N PHE A 92 29.20 -17.95 -4.28
CA PHE A 92 29.55 -16.68 -3.66
C PHE A 92 29.21 -15.47 -4.55
N ALA A 93 29.27 -15.60 -5.88
CA ALA A 93 28.81 -14.54 -6.79
C ALA A 93 27.29 -14.31 -6.68
N CYS A 94 26.50 -15.37 -6.50
CA CYS A 94 25.07 -15.23 -6.19
C CYS A 94 24.84 -14.53 -4.84
N LEU A 95 25.63 -14.83 -3.81
CA LEU A 95 25.53 -14.16 -2.50
C LEU A 95 25.95 -12.68 -2.56
N LEU A 96 27.03 -12.37 -3.27
CA LEU A 96 27.46 -10.99 -3.53
C LEU A 96 26.40 -10.22 -4.34
N GLN A 97 25.80 -10.84 -5.35
CA GLN A 97 24.71 -10.25 -6.13
C GLN A 97 23.45 -10.00 -5.29
N PHE A 98 23.12 -10.89 -4.34
CA PHE A 98 22.07 -10.66 -3.35
C PHE A 98 22.38 -9.44 -2.47
N GLY A 99 23.60 -9.38 -1.92
CA GLY A 99 24.05 -8.22 -1.13
C GLY A 99 23.96 -6.90 -1.90
N VAL A 100 24.47 -6.87 -3.13
CA VAL A 100 24.35 -5.74 -4.07
C VAL A 100 22.90 -5.34 -4.29
N ALA A 101 22.01 -6.30 -4.54
CA ALA A 101 20.62 -6.02 -4.91
C ALA A 101 19.76 -5.53 -3.72
N VAL A 102 20.07 -5.95 -2.50
CA VAL A 102 19.36 -5.52 -1.28
C VAL A 102 19.99 -4.23 -0.70
N HIS A 103 21.20 -3.84 -1.12
CA HIS A 103 21.87 -2.62 -0.69
C HIS A 103 21.08 -1.34 -1.03
N PRO A 104 20.91 -0.37 -0.09
CA PRO A 104 20.10 0.83 -0.32
C PRO A 104 20.49 1.65 -1.56
N SER A 105 21.77 1.70 -1.91
CA SER A 105 22.26 2.44 -3.08
C SER A 105 22.01 1.74 -4.43
N SER A 106 21.49 0.51 -4.46
CA SER A 106 21.22 -0.24 -5.71
C SER A 106 20.33 0.52 -6.70
N LYS A 107 19.52 1.47 -6.22
CA LYS A 107 18.71 2.37 -7.05
C LYS A 107 19.52 3.34 -7.93
N ARG A 108 20.83 3.51 -7.71
CA ARG A 108 21.65 4.56 -8.36
C ARG A 108 22.25 4.17 -9.72
N GLY A 109 22.06 2.95 -10.22
CA GLY A 109 22.31 2.63 -11.63
C GLY A 109 22.83 1.21 -11.91
N ILE A 110 22.84 0.87 -13.20
CA ILE A 110 23.17 -0.46 -13.76
C ILE A 110 24.58 -0.94 -13.35
N GLY A 111 25.53 -0.03 -13.15
CA GLY A 111 26.93 -0.35 -12.84
C GLY A 111 27.13 -1.19 -11.57
N PHE A 112 26.22 -1.12 -10.58
CA PHE A 112 26.36 -1.92 -9.35
C PHE A 112 26.24 -3.43 -9.59
N HIS A 113 25.47 -3.88 -10.59
CA HIS A 113 25.39 -5.30 -10.95
C HIS A 113 26.63 -5.78 -11.73
N TRP A 114 27.28 -4.89 -12.49
CA TRP A 114 28.54 -5.20 -13.16
C TRP A 114 29.71 -5.36 -12.19
N CYS A 115 29.64 -4.78 -10.99
CA CYS A 115 30.64 -5.00 -9.94
C CYS A 115 30.79 -6.50 -9.59
N THR A 116 29.67 -7.21 -9.39
CA THR A 116 29.68 -8.66 -9.12
C THR A 116 30.33 -9.45 -10.26
N VAL A 117 30.03 -9.10 -11.50
CA VAL A 117 30.60 -9.74 -12.70
C VAL A 117 32.09 -9.47 -12.82
N ALA A 118 32.53 -8.23 -12.59
CA ALA A 118 33.94 -7.84 -12.61
C ALA A 118 34.76 -8.56 -11.53
N VAL A 119 34.23 -8.68 -10.31
CA VAL A 119 34.87 -9.42 -9.21
C VAL A 119 34.98 -10.92 -9.52
N PHE A 120 33.93 -11.53 -10.09
CA PHE A 120 33.96 -12.93 -10.52
C PHE A 120 34.96 -13.17 -11.67
N LEU A 121 34.99 -12.30 -12.67
CA LEU A 121 35.96 -12.38 -13.78
C LEU A 121 37.39 -12.16 -13.29
N PHE A 122 37.63 -11.24 -12.37
CA PHE A 122 38.95 -11.02 -11.76
C PHE A 122 39.44 -12.26 -10.99
N TRP A 123 38.57 -12.89 -10.19
CA TRP A 123 38.87 -14.18 -9.54
C TRP A 123 39.19 -15.27 -10.58
N ALA A 124 38.40 -15.38 -11.65
CA ALA A 124 38.61 -16.38 -12.69
C ALA A 124 39.94 -16.17 -13.45
N ILE A 125 40.31 -14.91 -13.73
CA ILE A 125 41.60 -14.57 -14.36
C ILE A 125 42.78 -14.93 -13.44
N LEU A 126 42.68 -14.66 -12.13
CA LEU A 126 43.72 -15.07 -11.18
C LEU A 126 43.85 -16.60 -11.09
N VAL A 127 42.73 -17.32 -10.94
CA VAL A 127 42.72 -18.78 -10.68
C VAL A 127 43.05 -19.62 -11.92
N PHE A 128 42.57 -19.21 -13.11
CA PHE A 128 42.76 -19.97 -14.35
C PHE A 128 43.84 -19.38 -15.28
N GLY A 129 44.14 -18.09 -15.15
CA GLY A 129 45.14 -17.41 -15.98
C GLY A 129 46.57 -17.48 -15.44
N MET A 130 46.76 -17.47 -14.11
CA MET A 130 48.10 -17.62 -13.51
C MET A 130 48.54 -19.08 -13.33
N PHE A 131 47.59 -20.03 -13.29
CA PHE A 131 47.84 -21.46 -13.02
C PHE A 131 47.10 -22.38 -14.02
N PRO A 132 47.44 -22.34 -15.32
CA PRO A 132 46.75 -23.13 -16.34
C PRO A 132 47.14 -24.62 -16.30
N GLY A 133 46.19 -25.49 -15.91
CA GLY A 133 46.26 -26.94 -16.12
C GLY A 133 46.35 -27.82 -14.85
N GLU A 134 46.64 -27.22 -13.70
CA GLU A 134 46.94 -27.93 -12.43
C GLU A 134 45.69 -28.22 -11.57
N PHE A 135 44.57 -28.59 -12.22
CA PHE A 135 43.24 -28.67 -11.55
C PHE A 135 43.12 -29.77 -10.47
N ASP A 136 43.99 -30.77 -10.51
CA ASP A 136 44.13 -31.87 -9.57
C ASP A 136 45.14 -31.58 -8.43
N ASP A 137 46.03 -30.58 -8.59
CA ASP A 137 47.02 -30.23 -7.57
C ASP A 137 46.35 -29.81 -6.25
N PRO A 138 46.69 -30.44 -5.12
CA PRO A 138 46.25 -30.02 -3.80
C PRO A 138 46.56 -28.56 -3.45
N GLU A 139 47.66 -27.95 -3.92
CA GLU A 139 47.96 -26.55 -3.57
C GLU A 139 47.08 -25.56 -4.34
N TRP A 140 46.99 -25.66 -5.67
CA TRP A 140 46.05 -24.92 -6.51
C TRP A 140 44.62 -25.08 -5.98
N ARG A 141 44.22 -26.29 -5.56
CA ARG A 141 42.91 -26.56 -4.94
C ARG A 141 42.69 -25.83 -3.62
N ARG A 142 43.73 -25.55 -2.81
CA ARG A 142 43.64 -24.71 -1.59
C ARG A 142 43.66 -23.23 -1.93
N ASN A 143 44.62 -22.79 -2.75
CA ASN A 143 44.79 -21.40 -3.16
C ASN A 143 43.55 -20.84 -3.87
N SER A 144 42.97 -21.57 -4.83
CA SER A 144 41.72 -21.20 -5.52
C SER A 144 40.50 -21.07 -4.59
N ASN A 145 40.41 -21.95 -3.57
CA ASN A 145 39.34 -21.93 -2.56
C ASN A 145 39.47 -20.70 -1.64
N ALA A 146 40.68 -20.44 -1.14
CA ALA A 146 40.98 -19.25 -0.35
C ALA A 146 40.71 -17.95 -1.12
N LEU A 147 41.15 -17.85 -2.38
CA LEU A 147 40.87 -16.70 -3.24
C LEU A 147 39.36 -16.52 -3.51
N ALA A 148 38.58 -17.59 -3.70
CA ALA A 148 37.13 -17.49 -3.87
C ALA A 148 36.44 -16.96 -2.60
N ARG A 149 36.87 -17.46 -1.43
CA ARG A 149 36.36 -17.02 -0.13
C ARG A 149 36.74 -15.57 0.17
N TYR A 150 37.98 -15.15 -0.08
CA TYR A 150 38.41 -13.78 0.22
C TYR A 150 37.91 -12.73 -0.77
N LEU A 151 37.97 -12.99 -2.09
CA LEU A 151 37.60 -12.00 -3.11
C LEU A 151 36.08 -11.88 -3.32
N ILE A 152 35.33 -12.96 -3.08
CA ILE A 152 33.89 -13.00 -3.36
C ILE A 152 33.07 -13.31 -2.10
N GLY A 153 33.42 -14.38 -1.37
CA GLY A 153 32.60 -14.91 -0.28
C GLY A 153 32.48 -13.99 0.95
N PHE A 154 33.61 -13.52 1.46
CA PHE A 154 33.72 -12.61 2.60
C PHE A 154 33.03 -11.26 2.34
N PRO A 155 33.39 -10.49 1.28
CA PRO A 155 32.73 -9.22 1.00
C PRO A 155 31.25 -9.41 0.60
N GLY A 156 30.90 -10.48 -0.12
CA GLY A 156 29.52 -10.81 -0.45
C GLY A 156 28.65 -11.08 0.77
N SER A 157 29.17 -11.83 1.75
CA SER A 157 28.48 -12.14 3.00
C SER A 157 28.30 -10.90 3.88
N LEU A 158 29.33 -10.04 4.01
CA LEU A 158 29.21 -8.77 4.72
C LEU A 158 28.22 -7.81 4.05
N LEU A 159 28.24 -7.70 2.72
CA LEU A 159 27.31 -6.86 1.97
C LEU A 159 25.88 -7.39 2.06
N ALA A 160 25.68 -8.72 2.07
CA ALA A 160 24.39 -9.35 2.32
C ALA A 160 23.87 -9.06 3.73
N ALA A 161 24.71 -9.21 4.76
CA ALA A 161 24.37 -8.89 6.15
C ALA A 161 23.97 -7.41 6.34
N TYR A 162 24.79 -6.49 5.83
CA TYR A 162 24.52 -5.05 5.89
C TYR A 162 23.30 -4.65 5.06
N GLY A 163 23.20 -5.13 3.82
CA GLY A 163 22.06 -4.87 2.93
C GLY A 163 20.75 -5.31 3.57
N LEU A 164 20.68 -6.55 4.08
CA LEU A 164 19.49 -7.09 4.71
C LEU A 164 19.09 -6.30 5.97
N ARG A 165 20.05 -5.92 6.81
CA ARG A 165 19.83 -5.03 7.97
C ARG A 165 19.27 -3.68 7.52
N ALA A 166 19.89 -3.02 6.55
CA ALA A 166 19.46 -1.71 6.05
C ALA A 166 18.06 -1.77 5.42
N HIS A 167 17.77 -2.81 4.63
CA HIS A 167 16.44 -3.07 4.06
C HIS A 167 15.39 -3.26 5.16
N THR A 168 15.70 -4.01 6.22
CA THR A 168 14.80 -4.21 7.37
C THR A 168 14.43 -2.89 8.03
N TYR A 169 15.40 -2.03 8.34
CA TYR A 169 15.14 -0.73 8.98
C TYR A 169 14.42 0.26 8.05
N GLN A 170 14.74 0.29 6.75
CA GLN A 170 14.18 1.27 5.81
C GLN A 170 12.85 0.86 5.17
N ARG A 171 12.54 -0.44 5.07
CA ARG A 171 11.36 -0.95 4.35
C ARG A 171 10.38 -1.75 5.21
N ILE A 172 10.88 -2.49 6.21
CA ILE A 172 10.07 -3.45 6.97
C ILE A 172 9.63 -2.87 8.32
N LYS A 173 10.52 -2.19 9.05
CA LYS A 173 10.18 -1.53 10.32
C LYS A 173 8.97 -0.57 10.22
N PRO A 174 8.80 0.23 9.15
CA PRO A 174 7.61 1.08 8.97
C PRO A 174 6.29 0.33 8.76
N LEU A 175 6.31 -0.99 8.51
CA LEU A 175 5.10 -1.82 8.36
C LEU A 175 4.54 -2.31 9.70
N ASN A 176 5.21 -2.01 10.82
CA ASN A 176 4.84 -2.38 12.20
C ASN A 176 4.63 -3.89 12.45
N VAL A 177 5.40 -4.73 11.75
CA VAL A 177 5.35 -6.21 11.84
C VAL A 177 6.61 -6.74 12.56
N PRO A 178 6.62 -6.77 13.91
CA PRO A 178 7.85 -6.99 14.69
C PRO A 178 8.48 -8.38 14.46
N MET A 179 7.68 -9.42 14.27
CA MET A 179 8.18 -10.78 14.06
C MET A 179 8.96 -10.92 12.75
N ILE A 180 8.50 -10.27 11.66
CA ILE A 180 9.22 -10.21 10.39
C ILE A 180 10.54 -9.43 10.55
N VAL A 181 10.52 -8.31 11.29
CA VAL A 181 11.74 -7.53 11.61
C VAL A 181 12.77 -8.37 12.37
N GLN A 182 12.35 -9.15 13.37
CA GLN A 182 13.23 -10.03 14.14
C GLN A 182 13.85 -11.12 13.26
N MET A 183 13.06 -11.80 12.42
CA MET A 183 13.57 -12.85 11.53
C MET A 183 14.61 -12.31 10.54
N PHE A 184 14.38 -11.15 9.93
CA PHE A 184 15.37 -10.54 9.03
C PHE A 184 16.62 -10.01 9.76
N GLN A 185 16.50 -9.55 11.01
CA GLN A 185 17.65 -9.20 11.83
C GLN A 185 18.49 -10.43 12.18
N ALA A 186 17.86 -11.54 12.55
CA ALA A 186 18.53 -12.81 12.81
C ALA A 186 19.26 -13.33 11.55
N ALA A 187 18.58 -13.37 10.40
CA ALA A 187 19.19 -13.72 9.12
C ALA A 187 20.41 -12.84 8.78
N GLY A 188 20.31 -11.52 8.99
CA GLY A 188 21.39 -10.57 8.76
C GLY A 188 22.59 -10.75 9.71
N ILE A 189 22.34 -11.06 10.99
CA ILE A 189 23.40 -11.39 11.96
C ILE A 189 24.08 -12.70 11.58
N SER A 190 23.31 -13.74 11.22
CA SER A 190 23.84 -15.02 10.78
C SER A 190 24.66 -14.90 9.49
N LEU A 191 24.27 -14.05 8.53
CA LEU A 191 25.11 -13.72 7.36
C LEU A 191 26.43 -13.03 7.75
N GLY A 192 26.43 -12.20 8.80
CA GLY A 192 27.65 -11.62 9.36
C GLY A 192 28.59 -12.64 10.01
N ILE A 193 28.03 -13.58 10.79
CA ILE A 193 28.78 -14.71 11.35
C ILE A 193 29.31 -15.62 10.23
N TYR A 194 28.50 -15.85 9.19
CA TYR A 194 28.90 -16.62 8.01
C TYR A 194 30.04 -15.95 7.24
N ALA A 195 30.11 -14.62 7.17
CA ALA A 195 31.26 -13.93 6.61
C ALA A 195 32.56 -14.31 7.34
N LEU A 196 32.55 -14.31 8.67
CA LEU A 196 33.72 -14.68 9.47
C LEU A 196 34.09 -16.17 9.27
N VAL A 197 33.14 -17.09 9.46
CA VAL A 197 33.45 -18.53 9.52
C VAL A 197 33.50 -19.21 8.14
N GLY A 198 32.73 -18.72 7.17
CA GLY A 198 32.71 -19.21 5.79
C GLY A 198 33.58 -18.43 4.81
N GLY A 199 33.81 -17.14 5.06
CA GLY A 199 34.60 -16.26 4.20
C GLY A 199 36.04 -16.03 4.67
N LEU A 200 36.27 -15.81 5.98
CA LEU A 200 37.60 -15.49 6.50
C LEU A 200 38.43 -16.73 6.89
N ILE A 201 37.77 -17.82 7.30
CA ILE A 201 38.45 -19.09 7.59
C ILE A 201 38.48 -19.96 6.33
N VAL A 202 39.69 -20.30 5.89
CA VAL A 202 39.96 -21.02 4.62
C VAL A 202 40.93 -22.20 4.87
N PRO A 203 41.13 -23.13 3.92
CA PRO A 203 42.18 -24.16 4.03
C PRO A 203 43.57 -23.52 4.18
N PRO A 204 44.55 -24.15 4.83
CA PRO A 204 45.89 -23.57 4.98
C PRO A 204 46.53 -23.24 3.63
N VAL A 205 47.05 -22.02 3.49
CA VAL A 205 47.68 -21.47 2.28
C VAL A 205 48.87 -20.59 2.66
N GLY A 206 49.82 -20.40 1.74
CA GLY A 206 51.07 -19.67 2.01
C GLY A 206 50.94 -18.15 2.21
N PHE A 207 49.74 -17.57 2.07
CA PHE A 207 49.51 -16.12 2.06
C PHE A 207 48.49 -15.65 3.11
N PHE A 208 48.58 -14.38 3.49
CA PHE A 208 47.73 -13.76 4.52
C PHE A 208 46.28 -13.55 4.04
N PRO A 209 45.26 -13.76 4.91
CA PRO A 209 45.34 -14.23 6.29
C PRO A 209 45.40 -15.75 6.46
N GLY A 210 45.30 -16.55 5.40
CA GLY A 210 45.19 -18.01 5.48
C GLY A 210 46.45 -18.76 5.97
N ASN A 211 47.58 -18.07 6.03
CA ASN A 211 48.80 -18.57 6.68
C ASN A 211 48.74 -18.51 8.21
N VAL A 212 47.80 -17.76 8.79
CA VAL A 212 47.63 -17.61 10.26
C VAL A 212 46.24 -18.02 10.72
N LEU A 213 45.19 -17.65 9.98
CA LEU A 213 43.79 -17.93 10.29
C LEU A 213 43.19 -18.88 9.25
N ASN A 214 43.18 -20.16 9.57
CA ASN A 214 42.74 -21.23 8.68
C ASN A 214 41.98 -22.33 9.44
N VAL A 215 41.52 -23.35 8.71
CA VAL A 215 40.75 -24.47 9.28
C VAL A 215 41.48 -25.17 10.42
N GLU A 216 42.80 -25.36 10.31
CA GLU A 216 43.60 -26.11 11.29
C GLU A 216 43.80 -25.29 12.58
N THR A 217 44.24 -24.03 12.45
CA THR A 217 44.42 -23.11 13.58
C THR A 217 43.12 -22.82 14.32
N PHE A 218 42.00 -22.61 13.60
CA PHE A 218 40.68 -22.46 14.22
C PHE A 218 40.23 -23.72 14.95
N THR A 219 40.39 -24.91 14.34
CA THR A 219 39.99 -26.17 14.98
C THR A 219 40.85 -26.46 16.21
N GLY A 220 42.14 -26.09 16.19
CA GLY A 220 43.03 -26.17 17.36
C GLY A 220 42.63 -25.24 18.52
N TRP A 221 42.03 -24.08 18.23
CA TRP A 221 41.57 -23.14 19.27
C TRP A 221 40.15 -23.43 19.78
N VAL A 222 39.26 -23.92 18.92
CA VAL A 222 37.82 -24.06 19.22
C VAL A 222 37.41 -25.53 19.47
N GLY A 223 38.26 -26.49 19.12
CA GLY A 223 37.99 -27.93 19.26
C GLY A 223 36.93 -28.48 18.29
N ILE A 224 36.34 -27.64 17.44
CA ILE A 224 35.21 -27.96 16.56
C ILE A 224 35.52 -27.48 15.12
N PRO A 225 35.40 -28.34 14.10
CA PRO A 225 35.64 -27.94 12.71
C PRO A 225 34.74 -26.78 12.23
N PRO A 226 35.27 -25.80 11.45
CA PRO A 226 34.50 -24.71 10.86
C PRO A 226 33.28 -25.16 10.04
N LEU A 227 33.32 -26.37 9.46
CA LEU A 227 32.19 -26.97 8.75
C LEU A 227 30.92 -27.00 9.60
N ILE A 228 31.00 -27.43 10.87
CA ILE A 228 29.83 -27.56 11.76
C ILE A 228 29.20 -26.19 12.02
N PHE A 229 30.02 -25.16 12.26
CA PHE A 229 29.55 -23.79 12.40
C PHE A 229 28.91 -23.26 11.11
N ARG A 230 29.49 -23.52 9.93
CA ARG A 230 28.92 -23.10 8.64
C ARG A 230 27.58 -23.76 8.36
N SER A 231 27.44 -25.07 8.65
CA SER A 231 26.17 -25.80 8.54
C SER A 231 25.12 -25.26 9.51
N LEU A 232 25.47 -25.02 10.78
CA LEU A 232 24.55 -24.46 11.77
C LEU A 232 24.08 -23.06 11.38
N VAL A 233 24.99 -22.18 10.99
CA VAL A 233 24.67 -20.80 10.56
C VAL A 233 23.84 -20.81 9.27
N GLY A 234 24.13 -21.70 8.32
CA GLY A 234 23.32 -21.91 7.12
C GLY A 234 21.90 -22.36 7.44
N ALA A 235 21.72 -23.28 8.40
CA ALA A 235 20.41 -23.72 8.86
C ALA A 235 19.62 -22.58 9.53
N VAL A 236 20.27 -21.72 10.33
CA VAL A 236 19.63 -20.54 10.92
C VAL A 236 19.22 -19.52 9.85
N ILE A 237 20.05 -19.27 8.83
CA ILE A 237 19.69 -18.40 7.70
C ILE A 237 18.48 -18.97 6.95
N ALA A 238 18.48 -20.28 6.64
CA ALA A 238 17.37 -20.94 5.97
C ALA A 238 16.07 -20.83 6.77
N PHE A 239 16.08 -21.22 8.05
CA PHE A 239 14.91 -21.16 8.94
C PHE A 239 14.36 -19.74 9.06
N THR A 240 15.21 -18.75 9.33
CA THR A 240 14.78 -17.35 9.53
C THR A 240 14.24 -16.72 8.24
N ILE A 241 14.81 -17.03 7.07
CA ILE A 241 14.29 -16.56 5.78
C ILE A 241 12.97 -17.24 5.42
N ILE A 242 12.83 -18.56 5.65
CA ILE A 242 11.58 -19.30 5.40
C ILE A 242 10.47 -18.74 6.29
N ARG A 243 10.70 -18.63 7.61
CA ARG A 243 9.71 -18.04 8.54
C ARG A 243 9.36 -16.60 8.18
N ALA A 244 10.33 -15.77 7.79
CA ALA A 244 10.06 -14.41 7.34
C ALA A 244 9.16 -14.34 6.10
N LEU A 245 9.22 -15.34 5.21
CA LEU A 245 8.38 -15.44 4.02
C LEU A 245 6.97 -15.95 4.34
N GLU A 246 6.84 -17.02 5.11
CA GLU A 246 5.54 -17.54 5.56
C GLU A 246 4.69 -16.46 6.23
N ILE A 247 5.28 -15.70 7.15
CA ILE A 247 4.59 -14.62 7.87
C ILE A 247 4.25 -13.46 6.91
N PHE A 248 5.10 -13.18 5.92
CA PHE A 248 4.86 -12.10 4.95
C PHE A 248 3.72 -12.42 3.97
N ASP A 249 3.64 -13.67 3.49
CA ASP A 249 2.56 -14.09 2.59
C ASP A 249 1.21 -14.17 3.35
N LEU A 250 1.17 -14.74 4.56
CA LEU A 250 -0.04 -14.72 5.42
C LEU A 250 -0.53 -13.31 5.78
N GLU A 251 0.39 -12.39 6.06
CA GLU A 251 0.08 -10.97 6.32
C GLU A 251 -0.39 -10.24 5.04
N THR A 252 0.01 -10.71 3.86
CA THR A 252 -0.44 -10.18 2.57
C THR A 252 -1.85 -10.69 2.24
N GLU A 253 -2.14 -11.98 2.46
CA GLU A 253 -3.45 -12.61 2.26
C GLU A 253 -4.53 -11.92 3.09
N ARG A 254 -4.33 -11.78 4.40
CA ARG A 254 -5.27 -11.06 5.30
C ARG A 254 -5.57 -9.63 4.88
N ARG A 255 -4.59 -8.93 4.30
CA ARG A 255 -4.75 -7.57 3.79
C ARG A 255 -5.56 -7.54 2.49
N ILE A 256 -5.46 -8.57 1.66
CA ILE A 256 -6.31 -8.74 0.47
C ILE A 256 -7.74 -9.06 0.91
N GLU A 257 -7.95 -10.05 1.78
CA GLU A 257 -9.27 -10.41 2.33
C GLU A 257 -10.00 -9.21 2.94
N HIS A 258 -9.30 -8.40 3.74
CA HIS A 258 -9.91 -7.23 4.37
C HIS A 258 -10.27 -6.12 3.36
N LEU A 259 -9.47 -5.93 2.31
CA LEU A 259 -9.78 -4.98 1.24
C LEU A 259 -10.94 -5.47 0.35
N GLU A 260 -11.04 -6.78 0.10
CA GLU A 260 -12.16 -7.39 -0.62
C GLU A 260 -13.46 -7.29 0.19
N GLN A 261 -13.43 -7.54 1.50
CA GLN A 261 -14.56 -7.31 2.40
C GLN A 261 -15.04 -5.84 2.38
N GLN A 262 -14.10 -4.88 2.46
CA GLN A 262 -14.44 -3.45 2.34
C GLN A 262 -15.07 -3.10 0.98
N GLN A 263 -14.55 -3.68 -0.11
CA GLN A 263 -15.12 -3.47 -1.46
C GLN A 263 -16.54 -4.05 -1.58
N ILE A 264 -16.80 -5.24 -1.01
CA ILE A 264 -18.14 -5.85 -1.01
C ILE A 264 -19.14 -4.99 -0.21
N ILE A 265 -18.75 -4.52 0.98
CA ILE A 265 -19.57 -3.63 1.81
C ILE A 265 -19.88 -2.32 1.07
N ASN A 266 -18.87 -1.68 0.48
CA ASN A 266 -19.05 -0.44 -0.28
C ASN A 266 -19.94 -0.62 -1.52
N ALA A 267 -19.80 -1.73 -2.25
CA ALA A 267 -20.62 -2.03 -3.42
C ALA A 267 -22.10 -2.28 -3.06
N GLU A 268 -22.37 -2.97 -1.94
CA GLU A 268 -23.75 -3.16 -1.45
C GLU A 268 -24.32 -1.84 -0.89
N HIS A 269 -23.53 -0.97 -0.26
CA HIS A 269 -23.95 0.38 0.11
C HIS A 269 -24.35 1.22 -1.13
N GLU A 270 -23.53 1.23 -2.19
CA GLU A 270 -23.84 1.90 -3.46
C GLU A 270 -25.07 1.33 -4.17
N ARG A 271 -25.36 0.04 -3.97
CA ARG A 271 -26.57 -0.61 -4.48
C ARG A 271 -27.80 -0.21 -3.66
N LEU A 272 -27.76 -0.35 -2.34
CA LEU A 272 -28.83 0.04 -1.44
C LEU A 272 -29.20 1.52 -1.62
N ALA A 273 -28.21 2.39 -1.84
CA ALA A 273 -28.43 3.79 -2.15
C ALA A 273 -29.16 4.03 -3.49
N ARG A 274 -28.89 3.24 -4.54
CA ARG A 274 -29.66 3.31 -5.81
C ARG A 274 -31.07 2.75 -5.65
N ASP A 275 -31.21 1.59 -5.02
CA ASP A 275 -32.51 0.92 -4.80
C ASP A 275 -33.44 1.80 -3.93
N LEU A 276 -32.90 2.53 -2.95
CA LEU A 276 -33.64 3.53 -2.16
C LEU A 276 -33.96 4.81 -2.93
N HIS A 277 -33.03 5.31 -3.76
CA HIS A 277 -33.25 6.52 -4.57
C HIS A 277 -34.35 6.31 -5.61
N ASP A 278 -34.19 5.32 -6.47
CA ASP A 278 -35.08 5.05 -7.60
C ASP A 278 -36.37 4.37 -7.14
N GLY A 279 -36.27 3.52 -6.11
CA GLY A 279 -37.37 2.69 -5.62
C GLY A 279 -38.25 3.30 -4.52
N ALA A 280 -37.67 4.07 -3.59
CA ALA A 280 -38.40 4.62 -2.43
C ALA A 280 -38.64 6.13 -2.55
N ILE A 281 -37.58 6.94 -2.69
CA ILE A 281 -37.69 8.40 -2.73
C ILE A 281 -38.63 8.85 -3.85
N GLN A 282 -38.51 8.26 -5.05
CA GLN A 282 -39.36 8.62 -6.20
C GLN A 282 -40.85 8.35 -5.94
N LYS A 283 -41.21 7.23 -5.29
CA LYS A 283 -42.62 6.89 -4.98
C LYS A 283 -43.20 7.80 -3.91
N VAL A 284 -42.44 8.13 -2.87
CA VAL A 284 -42.87 9.07 -1.83
C VAL A 284 -43.03 10.48 -2.40
N TYR A 285 -42.16 10.89 -3.35
CA TYR A 285 -42.31 12.15 -4.08
C TYR A 285 -43.59 12.20 -4.93
N THR A 286 -43.91 11.14 -5.68
CA THR A 286 -45.19 11.03 -6.40
C THR A 286 -46.40 11.08 -5.46
N ALA A 287 -46.34 10.41 -4.31
CA ALA A 287 -47.40 10.48 -3.30
C ALA A 287 -47.56 11.90 -2.73
N GLY A 288 -46.46 12.64 -2.53
CA GLY A 288 -46.46 14.04 -2.12
C GLY A 288 -47.21 14.93 -3.11
N LEU A 289 -46.87 14.85 -4.40
CA LEU A 289 -47.55 15.62 -5.46
C LEU A 289 -49.05 15.31 -5.58
N LEU A 290 -49.45 14.05 -5.38
CA LEU A 290 -50.87 13.66 -5.36
C LEU A 290 -51.62 14.24 -4.15
N VAL A 291 -51.00 14.27 -2.97
CA VAL A 291 -51.60 14.88 -1.76
C VAL A 291 -51.61 16.41 -1.85
N GLU A 292 -50.59 17.02 -2.43
CA GLU A 292 -50.49 18.47 -2.67
C GLU A 292 -51.55 18.93 -3.67
N SER A 293 -51.69 18.26 -4.82
CA SER A 293 -52.77 18.57 -5.79
C SER A 293 -54.18 18.42 -5.20
N ALA A 294 -54.38 17.50 -4.25
CA ALA A 294 -55.63 17.40 -3.51
C ALA A 294 -55.82 18.53 -2.48
N GLU A 295 -54.74 19.05 -1.87
CA GLU A 295 -54.78 20.19 -0.94
C GLU A 295 -55.22 21.48 -1.65
N TRP A 296 -54.71 21.73 -2.86
CA TRP A 296 -55.10 22.88 -3.70
C TRP A 296 -56.57 22.86 -4.15
N ILE A 297 -57.22 21.69 -4.19
CA ILE A 297 -58.64 21.53 -4.52
C ILE A 297 -59.53 21.65 -3.27
N ALA A 298 -58.97 21.46 -2.08
CA ALA A 298 -59.70 21.55 -0.82
C ALA A 298 -59.88 23.00 -0.33
N GLN A 299 -60.99 23.28 0.34
CA GLN A 299 -61.17 24.58 1.02
C GLN A 299 -60.18 24.70 2.19
N PRO A 300 -59.32 25.74 2.27
CA PRO A 300 -58.23 25.81 3.25
C PRO A 300 -58.68 25.77 4.72
N GLU A 301 -59.85 26.33 5.02
CA GLU A 301 -60.42 26.32 6.38
C GLU A 301 -61.11 25.01 6.77
N SER A 302 -61.34 24.09 5.83
CA SER A 302 -61.98 22.82 6.10
C SER A 302 -61.08 21.86 6.90
N GLU A 303 -61.69 20.98 7.69
CA GLU A 303 -60.99 19.86 8.34
C GLU A 303 -60.22 18.99 7.34
N VAL A 304 -60.70 18.87 6.09
CA VAL A 304 -60.03 18.11 5.03
C VAL A 304 -58.76 18.82 4.57
N GLY A 305 -58.83 20.13 4.27
CA GLY A 305 -57.65 20.93 3.91
C GLY A 305 -56.60 20.95 5.02
N LYS A 306 -57.03 21.16 6.27
CA LYS A 306 -56.15 21.12 7.46
C LYS A 306 -55.45 19.77 7.67
N ARG A 307 -56.08 18.65 7.28
CA ARG A 307 -55.47 17.31 7.30
C ARG A 307 -54.54 17.05 6.10
N LEU A 308 -54.94 17.46 4.89
CA LEU A 308 -54.10 17.34 3.69
C LEU A 308 -52.79 18.13 3.85
N LYS A 309 -52.87 19.37 4.33
CA LYS A 309 -51.70 20.21 4.61
C LYS A 309 -50.73 19.58 5.61
N ARG A 310 -51.25 18.89 6.64
CA ARG A 310 -50.43 18.10 7.57
C ARG A 310 -49.80 16.89 6.90
N ALA A 311 -50.50 16.22 5.99
CA ALA A 311 -49.96 15.09 5.23
C ALA A 311 -48.84 15.53 4.26
N VAL A 312 -48.96 16.67 3.58
CA VAL A 312 -47.88 17.25 2.75
C VAL A 312 -46.61 17.50 3.59
N SER A 313 -46.75 18.03 4.81
CA SER A 313 -45.61 18.20 5.73
C SER A 313 -44.95 16.87 6.06
N VAL A 314 -45.71 15.88 6.55
CA VAL A 314 -45.19 14.57 6.95
C VAL A 314 -44.51 13.83 5.79
N ILE A 315 -45.04 13.95 4.56
CA ILE A 315 -44.42 13.38 3.36
C ILE A 315 -43.10 14.11 3.02
N SER A 316 -43.07 15.43 3.15
CA SER A 316 -41.86 16.24 2.92
C SER A 316 -40.75 15.90 3.93
N ASP A 317 -41.11 15.78 5.21
CA ASP A 317 -40.21 15.37 6.29
C ASP A 317 -39.64 13.96 6.02
N ALA A 318 -40.48 13.00 5.62
CA ALA A 318 -40.05 11.65 5.27
C ALA A 318 -39.11 11.61 4.04
N ILE A 319 -39.31 12.46 3.03
CA ILE A 319 -38.40 12.60 1.88
C ILE A 319 -37.03 13.15 2.33
N LEU A 320 -37.01 14.10 3.27
CA LEU A 320 -35.78 14.65 3.83
C LEU A 320 -35.01 13.60 4.63
N ASP A 321 -35.67 12.81 5.47
CA ASP A 321 -35.02 11.77 6.27
C ASP A 321 -34.54 10.58 5.42
N LEU A 322 -35.30 10.20 4.38
CA LEU A 322 -34.80 9.25 3.36
C LEU A 322 -33.53 9.77 2.68
N ARG A 323 -33.49 11.06 2.28
CA ARG A 323 -32.30 11.69 1.67
C ARG A 323 -31.12 11.81 2.65
N ARG A 324 -31.37 12.04 3.94
CA ARG A 324 -30.34 12.04 5.00
C ARG A 324 -29.71 10.66 5.17
N ASN A 325 -30.53 9.61 5.29
CA ASN A 325 -30.06 8.23 5.37
C ASN A 325 -29.26 7.83 4.12
N LEU A 326 -29.71 8.28 2.93
CA LEU A 326 -28.97 8.11 1.67
C LEU A 326 -27.60 8.79 1.67
N ALA A 327 -27.51 10.01 2.20
CA ALA A 327 -26.26 10.76 2.33
C ALA A 327 -25.32 10.17 3.39
N GLU A 328 -25.85 9.47 4.39
CA GLU A 328 -25.07 8.72 5.38
C GLU A 328 -24.48 7.44 4.77
N LEU A 329 -25.28 6.65 4.04
CA LEU A 329 -24.81 5.52 3.22
C LEU A 329 -23.68 5.94 2.26
N HIS A 330 -23.85 7.05 1.53
CA HIS A 330 -22.80 7.59 0.65
C HIS A 330 -21.59 8.18 1.37
N ALA A 331 -21.71 8.63 2.63
CA ALA A 331 -20.57 9.11 3.42
C ALA A 331 -19.68 7.97 3.95
N HIS A 332 -20.16 6.72 3.88
CA HIS A 332 -19.34 5.53 4.07
C HIS A 332 -18.65 5.07 2.77
N THR A 333 -19.21 5.38 1.60
CA THR A 333 -18.54 5.18 0.31
C THR A 333 -17.31 6.08 0.20
N GLN A 334 -16.24 5.58 -0.40
CA GLN A 334 -14.96 6.28 -0.49
C GLN A 334 -15.11 7.63 -1.22
N VAL A 335 -14.94 8.75 -0.53
CA VAL A 335 -14.70 10.04 -1.20
C VAL A 335 -13.38 9.88 -1.96
N PRO A 336 -13.35 9.98 -3.30
CA PRO A 336 -12.10 9.83 -4.05
C PRO A 336 -11.14 10.94 -3.62
N GLY A 337 -9.86 10.60 -3.43
CA GLY A 337 -8.80 11.45 -2.85
C GLY A 337 -8.40 12.70 -3.66
N LYS A 338 -9.39 13.50 -4.02
CA LYS A 338 -9.31 14.87 -4.54
C LYS A 338 -8.90 15.81 -3.38
N PRO A 339 -8.19 16.92 -3.66
CA PRO A 339 -7.97 17.97 -2.67
C PRO A 339 -9.31 18.52 -2.13
N LEU A 340 -9.37 18.81 -0.83
CA LEU A 340 -10.58 19.34 -0.17
C LEU A 340 -11.10 20.63 -0.82
N ALA A 341 -10.19 21.53 -1.22
CA ALA A 341 -10.55 22.76 -1.95
C ALA A 341 -11.28 22.48 -3.28
N LEU A 342 -10.94 21.39 -3.98
CA LEU A 342 -11.62 20.99 -5.21
C LEU A 342 -13.04 20.47 -4.91
N LEU A 343 -13.21 19.71 -3.83
CA LEU A 343 -14.51 19.19 -3.36
C LEU A 343 -15.45 20.32 -2.89
N LEU A 344 -14.95 21.31 -2.14
CA LEU A 344 -15.70 22.52 -1.78
C LEU A 344 -16.07 23.34 -3.04
N GLY A 345 -15.14 23.46 -4.00
CA GLY A 345 -15.38 24.04 -5.31
C GLY A 345 -16.32 23.23 -6.21
N GLU A 346 -16.61 21.97 -5.90
CA GLU A 346 -17.66 21.18 -6.57
C GLU A 346 -19.05 21.46 -5.95
N ILE A 347 -19.13 21.67 -4.63
CA ILE A 347 -20.38 22.10 -3.95
C ILE A 347 -20.86 23.45 -4.49
N ALA A 348 -19.99 24.45 -4.61
CA ALA A 348 -20.37 25.77 -5.13
C ALA A 348 -20.78 25.78 -6.62
N ARG A 349 -20.32 24.80 -7.40
CA ARG A 349 -20.73 24.61 -8.80
C ARG A 349 -21.91 23.65 -8.97
N ASN A 350 -22.48 23.14 -7.88
CA ASN A 350 -23.63 22.26 -7.93
C ASN A 350 -24.88 23.01 -8.47
N PRO A 351 -25.50 22.58 -9.58
CA PRO A 351 -26.68 23.22 -10.14
C PRO A 351 -27.85 23.32 -9.16
N ASN A 352 -27.94 22.40 -8.19
CA ASN A 352 -28.99 22.37 -7.17
C ASN A 352 -28.88 23.49 -6.12
N TYR A 353 -27.77 24.24 -6.09
CA TYR A 353 -27.58 25.40 -5.20
C TYR A 353 -27.36 26.70 -6.00
N ASN A 354 -26.46 26.67 -6.98
CA ASN A 354 -26.05 27.87 -7.76
C ASN A 354 -27.16 28.42 -8.69
N SER A 355 -28.27 27.70 -8.86
CA SER A 355 -29.49 28.18 -9.54
C SER A 355 -30.40 29.03 -8.64
N MET A 356 -30.22 28.99 -7.32
CA MET A 356 -31.06 29.68 -6.34
C MET A 356 -30.29 30.69 -5.48
N VAL A 357 -29.01 30.44 -5.20
CA VAL A 357 -28.16 31.26 -4.31
C VAL A 357 -26.75 31.33 -4.89
N LYS A 358 -26.13 32.52 -4.89
CA LYS A 358 -24.71 32.67 -5.32
C LYS A 358 -23.78 32.10 -4.27
N VAL A 359 -22.87 31.21 -4.66
CA VAL A 359 -21.92 30.59 -3.73
C VAL A 359 -20.49 31.07 -4.00
N SER A 360 -19.83 31.64 -3.00
CA SER A 360 -18.39 31.91 -3.02
C SER A 360 -17.64 30.89 -2.16
N VAL A 361 -16.41 30.55 -2.57
CA VAL A 361 -15.53 29.61 -1.86
C VAL A 361 -14.12 30.17 -1.84
N GLU A 362 -13.55 30.31 -0.66
CA GLU A 362 -12.18 30.75 -0.42
C GLU A 362 -11.47 29.68 0.44
N THR A 363 -10.25 29.30 0.04
CA THR A 363 -9.52 28.20 0.71
C THR A 363 -8.04 28.53 0.88
N ASP A 364 -7.58 28.62 2.13
CA ASP A 364 -6.16 28.70 2.48
C ASP A 364 -5.72 27.40 3.17
N LEU A 365 -5.34 26.41 2.35
CA LEU A 365 -5.06 25.04 2.78
C LEU A 365 -3.71 24.59 2.18
N PRO A 366 -2.74 24.13 2.99
CA PRO A 366 -1.40 23.85 2.50
C PRO A 366 -1.32 22.56 1.68
N GLU A 367 -0.52 22.61 0.62
CA GLU A 367 -0.26 21.44 -0.23
C GLU A 367 0.36 20.29 0.59
N GLY A 368 -0.36 19.16 0.68
CA GLY A 368 0.11 17.95 1.34
C GLY A 368 -0.49 17.66 2.72
N LYS A 369 -1.26 18.58 3.34
CA LYS A 369 -2.21 18.19 4.40
C LYS A 369 -3.47 17.59 3.77
N ALA A 370 -3.88 16.42 4.25
CA ALA A 370 -5.12 15.77 3.85
C ALA A 370 -5.76 15.10 5.07
N MET A 371 -7.09 15.17 5.15
CA MET A 371 -7.89 14.36 6.07
C MET A 371 -8.14 12.97 5.45
N SER A 372 -8.51 11.99 6.28
CA SER A 372 -8.99 10.70 5.77
C SER A 372 -10.32 10.85 5.02
N ASP A 373 -10.58 10.01 4.02
CA ASP A 373 -11.77 10.10 3.16
C ASP A 373 -13.08 10.12 3.97
N ARG A 374 -13.12 9.39 5.10
CA ARG A 374 -14.22 9.40 6.06
C ARG A 374 -14.41 10.76 6.75
N ARG A 375 -13.33 11.39 7.23
CA ARG A 375 -13.39 12.74 7.83
C ARG A 375 -13.87 13.76 6.80
N THR A 376 -13.34 13.66 5.58
CA THR A 376 -13.79 14.46 4.42
C THR A 376 -15.29 14.24 4.13
N GLY A 377 -15.79 13.00 4.17
CA GLY A 377 -17.21 12.69 3.99
C GLY A 377 -18.11 13.30 5.07
N HIS A 378 -17.74 13.20 6.35
CA HIS A 378 -18.49 13.84 7.44
C HIS A 378 -18.47 15.38 7.34
N LEU A 379 -17.33 15.98 6.96
CA LEU A 379 -17.19 17.43 6.72
C LEU A 379 -18.09 17.90 5.57
N LEU A 380 -18.02 17.26 4.39
CA LEU A 380 -18.84 17.64 3.24
C LEU A 380 -20.34 17.45 3.51
N ALA A 381 -20.74 16.52 4.39
CA ALA A 381 -22.12 16.39 4.82
C ALA A 381 -22.59 17.57 5.69
N ILE A 382 -21.72 18.13 6.56
CA ILE A 382 -22.02 19.36 7.32
C ILE A 382 -22.19 20.53 6.34
N VAL A 383 -21.27 20.68 5.37
CA VAL A 383 -21.36 21.74 4.35
C VAL A 383 -22.65 21.64 3.54
N ASN A 384 -23.06 20.44 3.13
CA ASN A 384 -24.29 20.25 2.35
C ASN A 384 -25.58 20.52 3.15
N GLU A 385 -25.68 20.15 4.43
CA GLU A 385 -26.87 20.50 5.23
C GLU A 385 -26.91 22.01 5.52
N ALA A 386 -25.76 22.68 5.70
CA ALA A 386 -25.70 24.15 5.80
C ALA A 386 -26.17 24.84 4.51
N MET A 387 -25.65 24.43 3.34
CA MET A 387 -26.11 24.92 2.02
C MET A 387 -27.62 24.69 1.83
N ALA A 388 -28.12 23.52 2.22
CA ALA A 388 -29.53 23.19 2.10
C ALA A 388 -30.42 24.02 3.05
N ASN A 389 -29.94 24.37 4.24
CA ASN A 389 -30.66 25.25 5.16
C ASN A 389 -30.73 26.71 4.64
N ALA A 390 -29.63 27.22 4.07
CA ALA A 390 -29.62 28.57 3.47
C ALA A 390 -30.66 28.70 2.33
N VAL A 391 -30.71 27.69 1.44
CA VAL A 391 -31.67 27.61 0.33
C VAL A 391 -33.12 27.47 0.83
N ARG A 392 -33.39 26.58 1.80
CA ARG A 392 -34.77 26.28 2.24
C ARG A 392 -35.37 27.30 3.20
N HIS A 393 -34.55 27.91 4.07
CA HIS A 393 -35.04 28.61 5.25
C HIS A 393 -34.54 30.06 5.35
N ALA A 394 -33.30 30.34 4.96
CA ALA A 394 -32.72 31.67 5.16
C ALA A 394 -33.23 32.73 4.17
N LYS A 395 -33.75 32.32 2.99
CA LYS A 395 -34.05 33.21 1.84
C LYS A 395 -32.82 34.02 1.37
N ALA A 396 -31.64 33.44 1.51
CA ALA A 396 -30.37 34.02 1.14
C ALA A 396 -30.25 34.30 -0.37
N GLN A 397 -29.51 35.33 -0.75
CA GLN A 397 -29.04 35.58 -2.12
C GLN A 397 -27.58 35.16 -2.30
N MET A 398 -26.81 35.12 -1.21
CA MET A 398 -25.40 34.73 -1.19
C MET A 398 -25.08 33.79 -0.03
N VAL A 399 -24.22 32.79 -0.29
CA VAL A 399 -23.52 32.01 0.73
C VAL A 399 -22.03 32.07 0.47
N SER A 400 -21.25 32.34 1.52
CA SER A 400 -19.80 32.28 1.49
C SER A 400 -19.29 31.08 2.30
N ILE A 401 -18.30 30.38 1.75
CA ILE A 401 -17.59 29.28 2.41
C ILE A 401 -16.12 29.66 2.49
N GLN A 402 -15.58 29.80 3.70
CA GLN A 402 -14.16 30.08 3.94
C GLN A 402 -13.55 28.91 4.71
N ALA A 403 -12.48 28.30 4.20
CA ALA A 403 -11.80 27.17 4.83
C ALA A 403 -10.29 27.43 4.95
N GLU A 404 -9.75 27.34 6.16
CA GLU A 404 -8.37 27.74 6.49
C GLU A 404 -7.67 26.75 7.41
N ASP A 405 -6.33 26.68 7.32
CA ASP A 405 -5.48 25.88 8.20
C ASP A 405 -4.92 26.70 9.38
N ARG A 406 -5.46 26.50 10.58
CA ARG A 406 -4.97 27.12 11.83
C ARG A 406 -3.86 26.29 12.50
N GLY A 407 -2.99 25.66 11.70
CA GLY A 407 -1.81 24.92 12.15
C GLY A 407 -2.12 23.53 12.69
N GLU A 408 -2.80 23.44 13.84
CA GLU A 408 -3.20 22.16 14.45
C GLU A 408 -4.64 21.75 14.07
N ALA A 409 -5.53 22.75 13.93
CA ALA A 409 -6.91 22.57 13.52
C ALA A 409 -7.17 23.10 12.10
N PHE A 410 -8.07 22.44 11.39
CA PHE A 410 -8.77 22.98 10.22
C PHE A 410 -10.01 23.74 10.70
N HIS A 411 -10.22 24.91 10.14
CA HIS A 411 -11.34 25.80 10.47
C HIS A 411 -12.16 26.06 9.21
N ILE A 412 -13.48 25.93 9.28
CA ILE A 412 -14.38 26.28 8.18
C ILE A 412 -15.55 27.12 8.68
N GLN A 413 -15.85 28.17 7.93
CA GLN A 413 -17.00 29.04 8.14
C GLN A 413 -17.91 29.00 6.92
N ILE A 414 -19.22 28.95 7.18
CA ILE A 414 -20.26 28.97 6.17
C ILE A 414 -21.26 30.04 6.61
N GLN A 415 -21.38 31.12 5.83
CA GLN A 415 -22.26 32.25 6.17
C GLN A 415 -23.25 32.50 5.03
N ASP A 416 -24.53 32.55 5.38
CA ASP A 416 -25.59 33.08 4.50
C ASP A 416 -25.89 34.56 4.80
N ASP A 417 -26.52 35.26 3.85
CA ASP A 417 -26.99 36.65 3.97
C ASP A 417 -28.49 36.77 4.29
N GLY A 418 -29.09 35.72 4.84
CA GLY A 418 -30.54 35.58 5.00
C GLY A 418 -31.11 36.07 6.33
N ILE A 419 -32.24 35.49 6.74
CA ILE A 419 -32.98 35.90 7.95
C ILE A 419 -32.40 35.35 9.28
N GLY A 420 -31.44 34.42 9.23
CA GLY A 420 -30.89 33.76 10.41
C GLY A 420 -31.87 32.83 11.15
N LEU A 421 -31.49 32.40 12.35
CA LEU A 421 -32.32 31.54 13.23
C LEU A 421 -33.29 32.38 14.08
N PRO A 422 -34.57 31.97 14.24
CA PRO A 422 -35.52 32.66 15.11
C PRO A 422 -35.10 32.70 16.58
N SER A 423 -35.51 33.74 17.32
CA SER A 423 -35.34 33.83 18.76
C SER A 423 -36.13 32.71 19.46
N GLY A 424 -35.44 31.95 20.33
CA GLY A 424 -36.03 30.78 21.02
C GLY A 424 -36.12 29.51 20.17
N PHE A 425 -35.48 29.45 19.00
CA PHE A 425 -35.46 28.26 18.15
C PHE A 425 -34.77 27.06 18.84
N THR A 426 -35.53 25.98 19.08
CA THR A 426 -34.98 24.68 19.47
C THR A 426 -34.34 23.99 18.28
N ASP A 427 -33.19 23.35 18.47
CA ASP A 427 -32.43 22.67 17.40
C ASP A 427 -33.27 21.69 16.56
N GLY A 428 -33.62 22.12 15.34
CA GLY A 428 -34.14 21.23 14.31
C GLY A 428 -33.12 20.17 13.89
N TYR A 429 -33.60 19.03 13.36
CA TYR A 429 -32.79 17.85 13.04
C TYR A 429 -31.50 18.13 12.26
N GLY A 430 -31.49 19.11 11.34
CA GLY A 430 -30.28 19.50 10.61
C GLY A 430 -29.16 20.06 11.50
N LEU A 431 -29.48 20.98 12.42
CA LEU A 431 -28.49 21.55 13.35
C LEU A 431 -27.97 20.50 14.35
N ARG A 432 -28.83 19.54 14.73
CA ARG A 432 -28.45 18.41 15.57
C ARG A 432 -27.49 17.46 14.84
N ASN A 433 -27.84 17.03 13.62
CA ASN A 433 -27.01 16.16 12.80
C ASN A 433 -25.63 16.78 12.50
N MET A 434 -25.56 18.11 12.31
CA MET A 434 -24.27 18.80 12.16
C MET A 434 -23.42 18.79 13.45
N ARG A 435 -24.03 18.89 14.65
CA ARG A 435 -23.31 18.71 15.92
C ARG A 435 -22.83 17.28 16.14
N ASP A 436 -23.65 16.29 15.83
CA ASP A 436 -23.27 14.89 15.99
C ASP A 436 -22.19 14.47 14.98
N ARG A 437 -22.17 15.04 13.77
CA ARG A 437 -21.06 14.89 12.81
C ARG A 437 -19.79 15.65 13.22
N ALA A 438 -19.91 16.84 13.83
CA ALA A 438 -18.76 17.54 14.42
C ALA A 438 -18.12 16.74 15.57
N ARG A 439 -18.92 16.09 16.42
CA ARG A 439 -18.46 15.17 17.47
C ARG A 439 -17.70 13.97 16.89
N LEU A 440 -18.21 13.36 15.82
CA LEU A 440 -17.51 12.27 15.10
C LEU A 440 -16.18 12.69 14.46
N LEU A 441 -15.93 14.00 14.32
CA LEU A 441 -14.68 14.57 13.83
C LEU A 441 -13.74 15.05 14.96
N ASN A 442 -14.05 14.77 16.23
CA ASN A 442 -13.35 15.32 17.41
C ASN A 442 -13.32 16.87 17.43
N GLY A 443 -14.35 17.52 16.87
CA GLY A 443 -14.43 18.97 16.71
C GLY A 443 -15.56 19.68 17.43
N LYS A 444 -15.58 21.00 17.30
CA LYS A 444 -16.60 21.92 17.82
C LYS A 444 -17.34 22.57 16.67
N ILE A 445 -18.65 22.78 16.81
CA ILE A 445 -19.45 23.53 15.85
C ILE A 445 -20.37 24.53 16.56
N GLU A 446 -20.40 25.75 16.04
CA GLU A 446 -21.16 26.88 16.58
C GLU A 446 -22.07 27.48 15.50
N PHE A 447 -23.18 28.06 15.95
CA PHE A 447 -24.23 28.64 15.12
C PHE A 447 -24.58 30.03 15.65
N ASN A 448 -24.23 31.07 14.90
CA ASN A 448 -24.35 32.47 15.32
C ASN A 448 -25.13 33.28 14.29
N ASN A 449 -26.09 34.10 14.73
CA ASN A 449 -26.78 35.03 13.83
C ASN A 449 -25.88 36.26 13.56
N ASN A 450 -25.47 36.45 12.31
CA ASN A 450 -24.66 37.59 11.86
C ASN A 450 -25.09 37.99 10.44
N LYS A 451 -26.09 38.88 10.33
CA LYS A 451 -26.70 39.31 9.04
C LYS A 451 -27.17 38.13 8.16
N GLY A 452 -27.70 37.10 8.80
CA GLY A 452 -27.86 35.75 8.27
C GLY A 452 -27.38 34.73 9.30
N LEU A 453 -27.24 33.46 8.93
CA LEU A 453 -26.65 32.43 9.79
C LEU A 453 -25.17 32.20 9.44
N LEU A 454 -24.31 32.32 10.46
CA LEU A 454 -22.91 31.89 10.43
C LEU A 454 -22.78 30.53 11.14
N VAL A 455 -22.40 29.50 10.40
CA VAL A 455 -21.93 28.21 10.92
C VAL A 455 -20.41 28.25 11.00
N THR A 456 -19.82 27.86 12.13
CA THR A 456 -18.36 27.75 12.30
C THR A 456 -18.02 26.36 12.84
N LEU A 457 -17.10 25.65 12.19
CA LEU A 457 -16.64 24.31 12.56
C LEU A 457 -15.11 24.28 12.68
N GLU A 458 -14.62 23.86 13.85
CA GLU A 458 -13.21 23.64 14.18
C GLU A 458 -12.98 22.13 14.37
N ILE A 459 -12.09 21.52 13.58
CA ILE A 459 -11.76 20.08 13.65
C ILE A 459 -10.25 19.84 13.52
N PRO A 460 -9.65 18.87 14.25
CA PRO A 460 -8.25 18.52 14.07
C PRO A 460 -8.00 17.90 12.67
N TRP A 461 -6.77 18.02 12.16
CA TRP A 461 -6.38 17.42 10.87
C TRP A 461 -6.27 15.89 10.90
N LYS A 462 -6.13 15.30 12.08
CA LYS A 462 -5.99 13.86 12.33
C LYS A 462 -6.98 13.44 13.44
N ASP A 463 -7.17 12.14 13.58
CA ASP A 463 -8.02 11.53 14.61
C ASP A 463 -7.38 11.60 16.01
#